data_AF-A0A3A0DNK9-F1
#
_entry.id   AF-A0A3A0DNK9-F1
#
_cell.length_a   1.000
_cell.length_b   1.000
_cell.length_c   1.000
_cell.angle_alpha   90.00
_cell.angle_beta   90.00
_cell.angle_gamma   90.00
#
_symmetry.space_group_name_H-M   'P 1'
#
loop_
_entity.id
_entity.type
_entity.pdbx_description
1 polymer ?
#
loop_
_entity_poly.entity_id
_entity_poly.type
_entity_poly.pdbx_seq_one_letter_code
_entity_poly.pdbx_strand_id
1 'polypeptide(L)'
;MFTLDQVVLWGRSFDEYRRMFAISEADLSRRILGCADGPASFNAELSARGGNRTGNVVSCDPMYRFSKAELRGRIGDSLRLVLEQTRRNAAEFVWNADIPDIDALGRLRMAAMERFLDDYALGREERRYINAELPSLPFGDDAFDLAVCSHFLFLYSAQFPADFHVAAVAELCRVARDVRIFPLLELGSIRSRHVDAVVEGLREGGFRVGIETVDYEFQRGGNQMLRIER
;
A
#
# COMPACT_ATOMS: atom_id res chain seq x y z
N MET A 1 -14.97 17.04 5.27
CA MET A 1 -13.58 17.29 5.71
C MET A 1 -13.12 16.02 6.41
N PHE A 2 -12.23 15.27 5.76
CA PHE A 2 -11.83 13.92 6.14
C PHE A 2 -10.88 13.95 7.34
N THR A 3 -11.17 13.17 8.38
CA THR A 3 -10.28 12.95 9.53
C THR A 3 -9.64 11.57 9.41
N LEU A 4 -8.32 11.53 9.59
CA LEU A 4 -7.45 10.34 9.58
C LEU A 4 -7.79 9.28 10.67
N ASP A 5 -8.92 9.40 11.36
CA ASP A 5 -9.28 8.57 12.51
C ASP A 5 -9.83 7.19 12.13
N GLN A 6 -10.00 6.91 10.83
CA GLN A 6 -10.57 5.63 10.33
C GLN A 6 -9.59 4.73 9.58
N VAL A 7 -8.39 5.23 9.23
CA VAL A 7 -7.37 4.45 8.51
C VAL A 7 -6.14 4.29 9.39
N VAL A 8 -5.74 3.04 9.63
CA VAL A 8 -4.66 2.70 10.54
C VAL A 8 -3.29 2.97 9.91
N LEU A 9 -2.41 3.66 10.65
CA LEU A 9 -1.02 3.90 10.27
C LEU A 9 -0.20 2.63 10.48
N TRP A 10 -0.12 1.79 9.44
CA TRP A 10 0.45 0.46 9.54
C TRP A 10 1.31 0.12 8.32
N GLY A 11 2.62 0.32 8.46
CA GLY A 11 3.59 0.14 7.37
C GLY A 11 3.86 -1.33 7.02
N ARG A 12 4.30 -1.56 5.78
CA ARG A 12 4.88 -2.83 5.31
C ARG A 12 6.36 -2.64 4.97
N SER A 13 7.11 -3.72 5.04
CA SER A 13 8.51 -3.73 4.63
C SER A 13 8.65 -3.76 3.10
N PHE A 14 9.86 -3.46 2.61
CA PHE A 14 10.19 -3.58 1.19
C PHE A 14 9.94 -4.98 0.64
N ASP A 15 10.36 -6.00 1.38
CA ASP A 15 10.23 -7.39 0.97
C ASP A 15 8.77 -7.81 0.84
N GLU A 16 7.92 -7.34 1.76
CA GLU A 16 6.49 -7.57 1.66
C GLU A 16 5.87 -6.85 0.47
N TYR A 17 6.30 -5.62 0.16
CA TYR A 17 5.86 -4.95 -1.08
C TYR A 17 6.22 -5.77 -2.32
N ARG A 18 7.44 -6.32 -2.37
CA ARG A 18 7.84 -7.19 -3.48
C ARG A 18 6.95 -8.40 -3.63
N ARG A 19 6.63 -9.06 -2.52
CA ARG A 19 5.81 -10.27 -2.51
C ARG A 19 4.33 -9.97 -2.78
N MET A 20 3.75 -8.96 -2.14
CA MET A 20 2.36 -8.52 -2.33
C MET A 20 2.05 -8.09 -3.77
N PHE A 21 3.02 -7.45 -4.44
CA PHE A 21 2.82 -6.87 -5.77
C PHE A 21 3.58 -7.57 -6.88
N ALA A 22 4.20 -8.73 -6.61
CA ALA A 22 5.07 -9.45 -7.55
C ALA A 22 6.11 -8.54 -8.24
N ILE A 23 6.78 -7.65 -7.48
CA ILE A 23 7.73 -6.67 -8.02
C ILE A 23 9.06 -7.38 -8.36
N SER A 24 9.35 -7.46 -9.65
CA SER A 24 10.58 -8.01 -10.19
C SER A 24 11.76 -7.04 -10.05
N GLU A 25 12.99 -7.52 -10.23
CA GLU A 25 14.17 -6.63 -10.30
C GLU A 25 14.06 -5.60 -11.43
N ALA A 26 13.42 -5.98 -12.55
CA ALA A 26 13.18 -5.05 -13.66
C ALA A 26 12.19 -3.95 -13.27
N ASP A 27 11.16 -4.28 -12.48
CA ASP A 27 10.19 -3.30 -11.97
C ASP A 27 10.86 -2.27 -11.06
N LEU A 28 11.81 -2.69 -10.21
CA LEU A 28 12.55 -1.78 -9.30
C LEU A 28 13.37 -0.69 -10.02
N SER A 29 13.60 -0.83 -11.33
CA SER A 29 14.27 0.16 -12.16
C SER A 29 13.31 1.20 -12.77
N ARG A 30 12.00 1.01 -12.62
CA ARG A 30 10.94 1.85 -13.22
C ARG A 30 10.61 3.07 -12.37
N ARG A 31 9.83 4.01 -12.92
CA ARG A 31 9.20 5.08 -12.12
C ARG A 31 8.02 4.50 -11.36
N ILE A 32 8.12 4.44 -10.04
CA ILE A 32 7.12 3.79 -9.18
C ILE A 32 6.38 4.82 -8.34
N LEU A 33 5.06 4.72 -8.32
CA LEU A 33 4.20 5.37 -7.34
C LEU A 33 3.75 4.36 -6.28
N GLY A 34 4.04 4.62 -5.01
CA GLY A 34 3.38 3.96 -3.89
C GLY A 34 2.23 4.83 -3.37
N CYS A 35 0.99 4.41 -3.60
CA CYS A 35 -0.20 5.19 -3.26
C CYS A 35 -0.88 4.64 -2.00
N ALA A 36 -1.20 5.54 -1.07
CA ALA A 36 -1.66 5.20 0.29
C ALA A 36 -0.64 4.29 1.00
N ASP A 37 0.64 4.63 0.86
CA ASP A 37 1.77 3.85 1.38
C ASP A 37 1.89 3.88 2.91
N GLY A 38 1.24 4.84 3.56
CA GLY A 38 1.37 5.04 4.99
C GLY A 38 2.86 5.15 5.41
N PRO A 39 3.24 4.58 6.57
CA PRO A 39 4.63 4.51 7.02
C PRO A 39 5.35 3.25 6.52
N ALA A 40 5.11 2.80 5.27
CA ALA A 40 5.85 1.70 4.67
C ALA A 40 7.32 2.07 4.37
N SER A 41 8.22 1.10 4.50
CA SER A 41 9.65 1.32 4.22
C SER A 41 10.06 1.02 2.78
N PHE A 42 9.13 0.67 1.90
CA PHE A 42 9.45 0.33 0.50
C PHE A 42 10.20 1.47 -0.20
N ASN A 43 9.72 2.71 -0.07
CA ASN A 43 10.38 3.89 -0.65
C ASN A 43 11.78 4.12 -0.06
N ALA A 44 11.87 4.16 1.27
CA ALA A 44 13.13 4.35 2.00
C ALA A 44 14.18 3.30 1.62
N GLU A 45 13.79 2.02 1.63
CA GLU A 45 14.70 0.92 1.33
C GLU A 45 15.07 0.85 -0.15
N LEU A 46 14.15 1.13 -1.08
CA LEU A 46 14.46 1.19 -2.50
C LEU A 46 15.43 2.35 -2.81
N SER A 47 15.19 3.52 -2.19
CA SER A 47 16.05 4.69 -2.34
C SER A 47 17.45 4.45 -1.77
N ALA A 48 17.54 3.82 -0.59
CA ALA A 48 18.82 3.50 0.07
C ALA A 48 19.65 2.47 -0.71
N ARG A 49 19.03 1.64 -1.55
CA ARG A 49 19.73 0.71 -2.45
C ARG A 49 20.35 1.42 -3.67
N GLY A 50 20.18 2.74 -3.79
CA GLY A 50 20.36 3.46 -5.04
C GLY A 50 21.78 3.83 -5.46
N GLY A 51 22.23 3.19 -6.54
CA GLY A 51 23.20 3.72 -7.51
C GLY A 51 22.51 4.02 -8.85
N ASN A 52 23.26 4.09 -9.97
CA ASN A 52 22.78 4.53 -11.29
C ASN A 52 21.70 3.64 -11.99
N ARG A 53 21.06 2.70 -11.27
CA ARG A 53 20.14 1.68 -11.82
C ARG A 53 18.83 1.50 -11.04
N THR A 54 18.63 2.19 -9.92
CA THR A 54 17.35 2.20 -9.20
C THR A 54 16.43 3.25 -9.81
N GLY A 55 15.19 2.86 -10.07
CA GLY A 55 14.15 3.77 -10.53
C GLY A 55 13.80 4.83 -9.49
N ASN A 56 13.04 5.85 -9.89
CA ASN A 56 12.55 6.88 -8.98
C ASN A 56 11.25 6.39 -8.32
N VAL A 57 11.24 6.30 -6.98
CA VAL A 57 10.05 5.95 -6.20
C VAL A 57 9.50 7.18 -5.49
N VAL A 58 8.21 7.43 -5.71
CA VAL A 58 7.44 8.45 -5.01
C VAL A 58 6.34 7.75 -4.25
N SER A 59 6.17 8.10 -2.98
CA SER A 59 5.05 7.68 -2.16
C SER A 59 4.10 8.85 -1.95
N CYS A 60 2.79 8.61 -2.03
CA CYS A 60 1.79 9.60 -1.66
C CYS A 60 0.80 9.07 -0.64
N ASP A 61 0.56 9.88 0.40
CA ASP A 61 -0.39 9.58 1.47
C ASP A 61 -0.77 10.88 2.19
N PRO A 62 -2.06 11.09 2.57
CA PRO A 62 -2.45 12.28 3.32
C PRO A 62 -1.77 12.39 4.70
N MET A 63 -1.21 11.31 5.24
CA MET A 63 -0.40 11.36 6.47
C MET A 63 0.88 12.17 6.30
N TYR A 64 1.38 12.35 5.06
CA TYR A 64 2.65 13.04 4.84
C TYR A 64 2.59 14.56 5.08
N ARG A 65 1.42 15.08 5.48
CA ARG A 65 1.27 16.41 6.06
C ARG A 65 1.86 16.54 7.47
N PHE A 66 1.99 15.43 8.19
CA PHE A 66 2.45 15.42 9.58
C PHE A 66 3.99 15.42 9.66
N SER A 67 4.50 15.94 10.77
CA SER A 67 5.91 15.88 11.14
C SER A 67 6.34 14.46 11.55
N LYS A 68 7.65 14.18 11.49
CA LYS A 68 8.23 12.92 11.98
C LYS A 68 7.82 12.61 13.42
N ALA A 69 7.77 13.62 14.29
CA ALA A 69 7.40 13.46 15.69
C ALA A 69 5.92 13.05 15.86
N GLU A 70 5.01 13.70 15.14
CA GLU A 70 3.59 13.36 15.15
C GLU A 70 3.34 11.95 14.59
N LEU A 71 4.02 11.60 13.49
CA LEU A 71 3.93 10.27 12.89
C LEU A 71 4.42 9.19 13.85
N ARG A 72 5.54 9.41 14.54
CA ARG A 72 6.06 8.47 15.54
C ARG A 72 5.06 8.21 16.66
N GLY A 73 4.42 9.25 17.19
CA GLY A 73 3.37 9.09 18.21
C GLY A 73 2.21 8.24 17.70
N ARG A 74 1.67 8.55 16.52
CA ARG A 74 0.55 7.82 15.91
C ARG A 74 0.89 6.37 15.55
N ILE A 75 2.11 6.10 15.12
CA ILE A 75 2.62 4.75 14.86
C ILE A 75 2.64 3.93 16.15
N GLY A 76 3.11 4.51 17.26
CA GLY A 76 3.12 3.85 18.56
C GLY A 76 1.73 3.43 19.04
N ASP A 77 0.73 4.30 18.85
CA ASP A 77 -0.65 4.00 19.20
C ASP A 77 -1.28 2.95 18.26
N SER A 78 -1.02 3.06 16.96
CA SER A 78 -1.49 2.09 15.95
C SER A 78 -0.90 0.70 16.19
N LEU A 79 0.39 0.60 16.51
CA LEU A 79 1.07 -0.66 16.80
C LEU A 79 0.39 -1.42 17.94
N ARG A 80 0.13 -0.74 19.06
CA ARG A 80 -0.52 -1.35 20.22
C ARG A 80 -1.91 -1.89 19.86
N LEU A 81 -2.70 -1.07 19.16
CA LEU A 81 -4.06 -1.43 18.76
C LEU A 81 -4.06 -2.61 17.79
N VAL A 82 -3.25 -2.56 16.73
CA VAL A 82 -3.21 -3.60 15.71
C VAL A 82 -2.73 -4.93 16.26
N LEU A 83 -1.68 -4.95 17.08
CA LEU A 83 -1.18 -6.20 17.67
C LEU A 83 -2.22 -6.82 18.61
N GLU A 84 -2.95 -6.01 19.37
CA GLU A 84 -4.02 -6.51 20.23
C GLU A 84 -5.20 -7.06 19.43
N GLN A 85 -5.61 -6.38 18.36
CA GLN A 85 -6.66 -6.91 17.46
C GLN A 85 -6.21 -8.17 16.74
N THR A 86 -4.95 -8.22 16.29
CA THR A 86 -4.36 -9.42 15.66
C THR A 86 -4.34 -10.58 16.65
N ARG A 87 -4.02 -10.34 17.93
CA ARG A 87 -4.04 -11.35 18.98
C ARG A 87 -5.42 -11.96 19.18
N ARG A 88 -6.45 -11.11 19.24
CA ARG A 88 -7.84 -11.54 19.44
C ARG A 88 -8.38 -12.34 18.25
N ASN A 89 -7.91 -12.01 17.05
CA ASN A 89 -8.36 -12.62 15.80
C ASN A 89 -7.27 -13.51 15.17
N ALA A 90 -6.41 -14.14 15.97
CA ALA A 90 -5.22 -14.86 15.50
C ALA A 90 -5.52 -15.97 14.47
N ALA A 91 -6.75 -16.52 14.47
CA ALA A 91 -7.21 -17.54 13.52
C ALA A 91 -7.38 -17.01 12.08
N GLU A 92 -7.59 -15.70 11.92
CA GLU A 92 -7.71 -15.03 10.61
C GLU A 92 -6.35 -14.83 9.91
N PHE A 93 -5.25 -15.09 10.62
CA PHE A 93 -3.91 -14.89 10.10
C PHE A 93 -3.19 -16.22 9.83
N VAL A 94 -2.23 -16.15 8.92
CA VAL A 94 -1.31 -17.24 8.59
C VAL A 94 0.01 -16.93 9.29
N TRP A 95 0.41 -17.83 10.18
CA TRP A 95 1.68 -17.78 10.90
C TRP A 95 2.68 -18.72 10.22
N ASN A 96 3.80 -18.18 9.77
CA ASN A 96 4.79 -18.90 8.95
C ASN A 96 6.21 -18.65 9.47
N ALA A 97 7.23 -19.10 8.74
CA ALA A 97 8.62 -18.94 9.18
C ALA A 97 9.06 -17.47 9.32
N ASP A 98 8.50 -16.56 8.51
CA ASP A 98 8.85 -15.13 8.53
C ASP A 98 8.09 -14.38 9.64
N ILE A 99 6.83 -14.74 9.86
CA ILE A 99 5.96 -14.18 10.90
C ILE A 99 5.38 -15.34 11.72
N PRO A 100 6.17 -15.94 12.63
CA PRO A 100 5.74 -17.10 13.41
C PRO A 100 4.76 -16.76 14.52
N ASP A 101 4.78 -15.52 15.01
CA ASP A 101 3.96 -15.06 16.12
C ASP A 101 3.72 -13.53 16.07
N ILE A 102 2.88 -13.05 16.99
CA ILE A 102 2.49 -11.64 17.11
C ILE A 102 3.68 -10.75 17.44
N ASP A 103 4.64 -11.24 18.22
CA ASP A 103 5.80 -10.45 18.60
C ASP A 103 6.75 -10.29 17.41
N ALA A 104 6.91 -11.32 16.58
CA ALA A 104 7.63 -11.27 15.32
C ALA A 104 6.96 -10.31 14.33
N LEU A 105 5.63 -10.34 14.22
CA LEU A 105 4.87 -9.35 13.45
C LEU A 105 5.17 -7.93 13.94
N GLY A 106 5.10 -7.70 15.26
CA GLY A 106 5.38 -6.41 15.86
C GLY A 106 6.79 -5.90 15.54
N ARG A 107 7.80 -6.77 15.71
CA ARG A 107 9.21 -6.45 15.38
C ARG A 107 9.38 -6.12 13.89
N LEU A 108 8.84 -6.95 12.99
CA LEU A 108 8.93 -6.75 11.54
C LEU A 108 8.33 -5.41 11.12
N ARG A 109 7.08 -5.15 11.57
CA ARG A 109 6.30 -3.97 11.21
C ARG A 109 6.91 -2.70 11.78
N MET A 110 7.33 -2.75 13.05
CA MET A 110 7.99 -1.60 13.67
C MET A 110 9.33 -1.29 12.99
N ALA A 111 10.12 -2.31 12.64
CA ALA A 111 11.39 -2.10 11.94
C ALA A 111 11.19 -1.43 10.56
N ALA A 112 10.14 -1.79 9.82
CA ALA A 112 9.76 -1.08 8.60
C ALA A 112 9.40 0.39 8.90
N MET A 113 8.50 0.62 9.86
CA MET A 113 8.04 1.98 10.17
C MET A 113 9.16 2.88 10.71
N GLU A 114 10.12 2.37 11.49
CA GLU A 114 11.30 3.16 11.90
C GLU A 114 12.22 3.47 10.72
N ARG A 115 12.45 2.53 9.78
CA ARG A 115 13.21 2.83 8.55
C ARG A 115 12.55 3.95 7.74
N PHE A 116 11.22 3.92 7.62
CA PHE A 116 10.46 5.03 7.04
C PHE A 116 10.70 6.33 7.81
N LEU A 117 10.53 6.34 9.14
CA LEU A 117 10.70 7.54 9.96
C LEU A 117 12.12 8.13 9.85
N ASP A 118 13.14 7.29 9.74
CA ASP A 118 14.54 7.71 9.60
C ASP A 118 14.83 8.36 8.26
N ASP A 119 14.23 7.86 7.19
CA ASP A 119 14.34 8.43 5.84
C ASP A 119 13.40 9.64 5.60
N TYR A 120 12.28 9.71 6.32
CA TYR A 120 11.15 10.60 6.01
C TYR A 120 11.51 12.08 5.83
N ALA A 121 12.39 12.63 6.69
CA ALA A 121 12.77 14.04 6.60
C ALA A 121 13.50 14.34 5.28
N LEU A 122 14.54 13.55 4.98
CA LEU A 122 15.30 13.67 3.74
C LEU A 122 14.41 13.39 2.52
N GLY A 123 13.60 12.33 2.57
CA GLY A 123 12.72 11.99 1.46
C GLY A 123 11.65 13.05 1.17
N ARG A 124 11.23 13.83 2.16
CA ARG A 124 10.36 14.99 1.91
C ARG A 124 11.09 16.12 1.19
N GLU A 125 12.31 16.42 1.58
CA GLU A 125 13.16 17.42 0.91
C GLU A 125 13.41 17.03 -0.55
N GLU A 126 13.63 15.73 -0.80
CA GLU A 126 13.82 15.13 -2.11
C GLU A 126 12.50 14.91 -2.90
N ARG A 127 11.35 15.28 -2.33
CA ARG A 127 10.00 15.10 -2.91
C ARG A 127 9.62 13.64 -3.20
N ARG A 128 10.18 12.70 -2.44
CA ARG A 128 9.79 11.27 -2.44
C ARG A 128 8.53 11.00 -1.62
N TYR A 129 8.19 11.83 -0.64
CA TYR A 129 6.96 11.70 0.16
C TYR A 129 6.02 12.89 -0.09
N ILE A 130 4.89 12.66 -0.75
CA ILE A 130 3.93 13.69 -1.19
C ILE A 130 2.61 13.59 -0.44
N ASN A 131 2.19 14.68 0.21
CA ASN A 131 0.85 14.78 0.80
C ASN A 131 -0.22 14.86 -0.31
N ALA A 132 -0.83 13.74 -0.64
CA ALA A 132 -1.93 13.64 -1.59
C ALA A 132 -2.81 12.42 -1.25
N GLU A 133 -4.05 12.44 -1.72
CA GLU A 133 -5.04 11.42 -1.40
C GLU A 133 -5.87 11.04 -2.64
N LEU A 134 -6.30 9.79 -2.70
CA LEU A 134 -7.27 9.36 -3.70
C LEU A 134 -8.65 10.00 -3.40
N PRO A 135 -9.46 10.31 -4.42
CA PRO A 135 -9.32 9.92 -5.83
C PRO A 135 -8.70 11.02 -6.72
N SER A 136 -7.89 11.94 -6.19
CA SER A 136 -7.30 13.03 -6.97
C SER A 136 -5.84 13.25 -6.62
N LEU A 137 -4.94 12.83 -7.52
CA LEU A 137 -3.50 12.87 -7.31
C LEU A 137 -2.86 14.02 -8.11
N PRO A 138 -1.85 14.71 -7.54
CA PRO A 138 -1.21 15.87 -8.13
C PRO A 138 -0.15 15.49 -9.18
N PHE A 139 -0.39 14.43 -9.96
CA PHE A 139 0.53 13.93 -10.96
C PHE A 139 -0.08 14.02 -12.36
N GLY A 140 0.76 14.24 -13.36
CA GLY A 140 0.35 14.20 -14.76
C GLY A 140 -0.03 12.79 -15.21
N ASP A 141 -0.66 12.71 -16.37
CA ASP A 141 -0.98 11.43 -17.02
C ASP A 141 0.31 10.65 -17.33
N ASP A 142 0.29 9.33 -17.14
CA ASP A 142 1.43 8.41 -17.37
C ASP A 142 2.76 8.86 -16.72
N ALA A 143 2.67 9.60 -15.62
CA ALA A 143 3.82 10.06 -14.83
C ALA A 143 4.66 8.90 -14.27
N PHE A 144 4.04 7.74 -14.08
CA PHE A 144 4.67 6.54 -13.55
C PHE A 144 4.51 5.35 -14.50
N ASP A 145 5.43 4.41 -14.40
CA ASP A 145 5.35 3.16 -15.13
C ASP A 145 4.58 2.11 -14.32
N LEU A 146 4.74 2.13 -12.99
CA LEU A 146 4.06 1.25 -12.03
C LEU A 146 3.45 2.07 -10.88
N ALA A 147 2.18 1.85 -10.57
CA ALA A 147 1.57 2.29 -9.32
C ALA A 147 1.17 1.08 -8.47
N VAL A 148 1.51 1.10 -7.19
CA VAL A 148 1.10 0.10 -6.20
C VAL A 148 0.20 0.76 -5.15
N CYS A 149 -0.88 0.10 -4.78
CA CYS A 149 -1.74 0.53 -3.67
C CYS A 149 -2.01 -0.66 -2.75
N SER A 150 -1.58 -0.54 -1.50
CA SER A 150 -1.66 -1.64 -0.54
C SER A 150 -3.03 -1.67 0.15
N HIS A 151 -3.04 -1.89 1.46
CA HIS A 151 -4.21 -2.19 2.29
C HIS A 151 -5.15 -0.99 2.52
N PHE A 152 -5.31 -0.10 1.54
CA PHE A 152 -6.24 1.02 1.60
C PHE A 152 -7.57 0.67 0.92
N LEU A 153 -7.59 0.52 -0.41
CA LEU A 153 -8.84 0.44 -1.17
C LEU A 153 -9.76 -0.67 -0.67
N PHE A 154 -9.48 -1.93 -0.99
CA PHE A 154 -10.45 -2.99 -0.70
C PHE A 154 -10.57 -3.32 0.79
N LEU A 155 -9.54 -3.05 1.60
CA LEU A 155 -9.61 -3.27 3.05
C LEU A 155 -10.72 -2.42 3.69
N TYR A 156 -10.87 -1.16 3.25
CA TYR A 156 -11.84 -0.22 3.80
C TYR A 156 -13.15 -0.13 2.99
N SER A 157 -13.58 -1.24 2.39
CA SER A 157 -14.79 -1.30 1.55
C SER A 157 -16.10 -0.97 2.28
N ALA A 158 -16.14 -1.12 3.60
CA ALA A 158 -17.30 -0.72 4.40
C ALA A 158 -17.33 0.79 4.65
N GLN A 159 -16.16 1.45 4.63
CA GLN A 159 -15.99 2.87 4.90
C GLN A 159 -16.12 3.71 3.62
N PHE A 160 -15.75 3.15 2.47
CA PHE A 160 -15.80 3.85 1.19
C PHE A 160 -16.86 3.24 0.26
N PRO A 161 -17.71 4.08 -0.38
CA PRO A 161 -18.70 3.62 -1.34
C PRO A 161 -18.07 3.20 -2.68
N ALA A 162 -18.81 2.45 -3.49
CA ALA A 162 -18.31 1.85 -4.73
C ALA A 162 -17.78 2.89 -5.74
N ASP A 163 -18.46 4.04 -5.84
CA ASP A 163 -18.07 5.17 -6.71
C ASP A 163 -16.70 5.75 -6.33
N PHE A 164 -16.37 5.81 -5.03
CA PHE A 164 -15.04 6.18 -4.57
C PHE A 164 -13.98 5.18 -5.08
N HIS A 165 -14.23 3.86 -4.95
CA HIS A 165 -13.27 2.86 -5.41
C HIS A 165 -13.05 2.94 -6.92
N VAL A 166 -14.12 3.10 -7.70
CA VAL A 166 -14.03 3.26 -9.15
C VAL A 166 -13.22 4.52 -9.51
N ALA A 167 -13.53 5.67 -8.91
CA ALA A 167 -12.81 6.91 -9.16
C ALA A 167 -11.33 6.82 -8.74
N ALA A 168 -11.04 6.20 -7.60
CA ALA A 168 -9.69 6.04 -7.09
C ALA A 168 -8.84 5.13 -7.98
N VAL A 169 -9.39 4.02 -8.47
CA VAL A 169 -8.65 3.13 -9.37
C VAL A 169 -8.49 3.74 -10.76
N ALA A 170 -9.50 4.45 -11.27
CA ALA A 170 -9.38 5.21 -12.50
C ALA A 170 -8.26 6.27 -12.41
N GLU A 171 -8.13 6.94 -11.27
CA GLU A 171 -7.06 7.92 -11.02
C GLU A 171 -5.67 7.26 -11.01
N LEU A 172 -5.52 6.08 -10.40
CA LEU A 172 -4.27 5.30 -10.48
C LEU A 172 -3.93 4.93 -11.93
N CYS A 173 -4.93 4.50 -12.70
CA CYS A 173 -4.78 4.17 -14.12
C CYS A 173 -4.50 5.40 -15.01
N ARG A 174 -4.84 6.61 -14.55
CA ARG A 174 -4.50 7.86 -15.25
C ARG A 174 -3.01 8.16 -15.10
N VAL A 175 -2.48 8.02 -13.88
CA VAL A 175 -1.10 8.41 -13.57
C VAL A 175 -0.06 7.32 -13.86
N ALA A 176 -0.47 6.06 -14.03
CA ALA A 176 0.43 4.93 -14.25
C ALA A 176 -0.05 3.93 -15.32
N ARG A 177 0.92 3.25 -15.95
CA ARG A 177 0.68 2.27 -17.04
C ARG A 177 0.34 0.87 -16.54
N ASP A 178 0.96 0.45 -15.43
CA ASP A 178 0.71 -0.80 -14.71
C ASP A 178 0.26 -0.43 -13.29
N VAL A 179 -0.93 -0.86 -12.89
CA VAL A 179 -1.49 -0.61 -11.55
C VAL A 179 -1.72 -1.93 -10.83
N ARG A 180 -1.19 -2.02 -9.61
CA ARG A 180 -1.24 -3.23 -8.77
C ARG A 180 -1.86 -2.90 -7.42
N ILE A 181 -2.97 -3.56 -7.09
CA ILE A 181 -3.74 -3.30 -5.86
C ILE A 181 -3.84 -4.57 -5.02
N PHE A 182 -3.50 -4.48 -3.74
CA PHE A 182 -3.43 -5.62 -2.84
C PHE A 182 -3.80 -5.24 -1.39
N PRO A 183 -4.57 -6.05 -0.65
CA PRO A 183 -5.24 -7.27 -1.06
C PRO A 183 -6.60 -6.97 -1.71
N LEU A 184 -7.32 -8.00 -2.16
CA LEU A 184 -8.71 -7.89 -2.63
C LEU A 184 -9.74 -8.25 -1.55
N LEU A 185 -9.35 -8.14 -0.27
CA LEU A 185 -10.18 -8.43 0.89
C LEU A 185 -10.62 -7.15 1.60
N GLU A 186 -11.82 -7.18 2.18
CA GLU A 186 -12.25 -6.26 3.23
C GLU A 186 -11.95 -6.83 4.63
N LEU A 187 -12.16 -6.01 5.68
CA LEU A 187 -12.01 -6.46 7.07
C LEU A 187 -12.85 -7.73 7.34
N GLY A 188 -12.28 -8.69 8.08
CA GLY A 188 -12.89 -10.00 8.34
C GLY A 188 -12.47 -11.10 7.36
N SER A 189 -11.48 -10.84 6.50
CA SER A 189 -10.90 -11.82 5.57
C SER A 189 -11.88 -12.30 4.49
N ILE A 190 -12.77 -11.41 4.06
CA ILE A 190 -13.79 -11.64 3.05
C ILE A 190 -13.42 -10.85 1.79
N ARG A 191 -13.64 -11.41 0.60
CA ARG A 191 -13.46 -10.67 -0.66
C ARG A 191 -14.27 -9.37 -0.61
N SER A 192 -13.63 -8.26 -0.96
CA SER A 192 -14.31 -6.96 -0.95
C SER A 192 -15.50 -6.95 -1.89
N ARG A 193 -16.61 -6.36 -1.42
CA ARG A 193 -17.85 -6.17 -2.17
C ARG A 193 -17.71 -5.30 -3.42
N HIS A 194 -16.62 -4.54 -3.54
CA HIS A 194 -16.41 -3.57 -4.63
C HIS A 194 -15.49 -4.10 -5.74
N VAL A 195 -14.85 -5.26 -5.55
CA VAL A 195 -13.88 -5.77 -6.53
C VAL A 195 -14.52 -5.98 -7.88
N ASP A 196 -15.69 -6.62 -7.93
CA ASP A 196 -16.32 -6.99 -9.20
C ASP A 196 -16.81 -5.75 -9.97
N ALA A 197 -17.43 -4.79 -9.28
CA ALA A 197 -17.84 -3.51 -9.88
C ALA A 197 -16.64 -2.70 -10.44
N VAL A 198 -15.52 -2.67 -9.73
CA VAL A 198 -14.28 -2.02 -10.21
C VAL A 198 -13.72 -2.74 -11.43
N VAL A 199 -13.66 -4.07 -11.40
CA VAL A 199 -13.15 -4.89 -12.52
C VAL A 199 -14.00 -4.70 -13.78
N GLU A 200 -15.31 -4.74 -13.64
CA GLU A 200 -16.26 -4.55 -14.75
C GLU A 200 -16.11 -3.16 -15.36
N GLY A 201 -16.15 -2.10 -14.55
CA GLY A 201 -16.01 -0.72 -15.03
C GLY A 201 -14.68 -0.45 -15.74
N LEU A 202 -13.58 -1.03 -15.27
CA LEU A 202 -12.27 -0.91 -15.91
C LEU A 202 -12.21 -1.66 -17.25
N ARG A 203 -12.82 -2.85 -17.34
CA ARG A 203 -12.88 -3.61 -18.60
C ARG A 203 -13.72 -2.90 -19.65
N GLU A 204 -14.85 -2.32 -19.25
CA GLU A 204 -15.67 -1.47 -20.12
C GLU A 204 -14.91 -0.22 -20.59
N GLY A 205 -14.04 0.32 -19.72
CA GLY A 205 -13.09 1.38 -20.05
C GLY A 205 -11.91 0.97 -20.93
N GLY A 206 -11.81 -0.30 -21.36
CA GLY A 206 -10.79 -0.80 -22.27
C GLY A 206 -9.49 -1.26 -21.61
N PHE A 207 -9.42 -1.32 -20.28
CA PHE A 207 -8.23 -1.80 -19.58
C PHE A 207 -8.14 -3.33 -19.56
N ARG A 208 -6.92 -3.87 -19.60
CA ARG A 208 -6.66 -5.28 -19.31
C ARG A 208 -6.63 -5.47 -17.80
N VAL A 209 -7.57 -6.23 -17.27
CA VAL A 209 -7.72 -6.44 -15.82
C VAL A 209 -7.61 -7.92 -15.47
N GLY A 210 -6.63 -8.25 -14.63
CA GLY A 210 -6.35 -9.59 -14.12
C GLY A 210 -6.33 -9.65 -12.59
N ILE A 211 -6.71 -10.80 -12.03
CA ILE A 211 -6.51 -11.11 -10.60
C ILE A 211 -5.44 -12.20 -10.54
N GLU A 212 -4.32 -11.88 -9.90
CA GLU A 212 -3.15 -12.75 -9.80
C GLU A 212 -2.96 -13.22 -8.36
N THR A 213 -2.59 -14.48 -8.18
CA THR A 213 -2.14 -15.00 -6.88
C THR A 213 -0.67 -14.63 -6.68
N VAL A 214 -0.32 -14.10 -5.51
CA VAL A 214 1.01 -13.60 -5.20
C VAL A 214 1.64 -14.37 -4.03
N ASP A 215 2.96 -14.32 -3.90
CA ASP A 215 3.74 -15.04 -2.88
C ASP A 215 3.71 -14.33 -1.51
N TYR A 216 2.54 -13.86 -1.12
CA TYR A 216 2.32 -13.22 0.18
C TYR A 216 0.94 -13.57 0.70
N GLU A 217 0.89 -14.16 1.89
CA GLU A 217 -0.36 -14.41 2.61
C GLU A 217 -0.10 -14.25 4.11
N PHE A 218 -0.48 -13.10 4.66
CA PHE A 218 -0.51 -12.88 6.11
C PHE A 218 -1.94 -12.96 6.65
N GLN A 219 -2.88 -12.30 5.99
CA GLN A 219 -4.31 -12.49 6.23
C GLN A 219 -4.77 -13.70 5.41
N ARG A 220 -5.51 -14.62 6.04
CA ARG A 220 -5.98 -15.86 5.38
C ARG A 220 -6.85 -15.52 4.16
N GLY A 221 -6.55 -16.13 3.02
CA GLY A 221 -7.17 -15.83 1.73
C GLY A 221 -6.73 -14.51 1.10
N GLY A 222 -5.88 -13.74 1.78
CA GLY A 222 -5.38 -12.45 1.34
C GLY A 222 -4.10 -12.61 0.53
N ASN A 223 -4.16 -13.39 -0.56
CA ASN A 223 -3.02 -13.69 -1.43
C ASN A 223 -3.29 -13.32 -2.90
N GLN A 224 -4.30 -12.49 -3.14
CA GLN A 224 -4.68 -12.04 -4.48
C GLN A 224 -4.39 -10.54 -4.65
N MET A 225 -3.86 -10.19 -5.82
CA MET A 225 -3.61 -8.83 -6.28
C MET A 225 -4.43 -8.56 -7.54
N LEU A 226 -5.03 -7.39 -7.64
CA LEU A 226 -5.60 -6.89 -8.89
C LEU A 226 -4.50 -6.21 -9.69
N ARG A 227 -4.32 -6.63 -10.93
CA ARG A 227 -3.40 -6.00 -11.89
C ARG A 227 -4.18 -5.40 -13.04
N ILE A 228 -3.87 -4.15 -13.37
CA ILE A 228 -4.53 -3.39 -14.41
C ILE A 228 -3.47 -2.81 -15.33
N GLU A 229 -3.61 -3.07 -16.62
CA GLU A 229 -2.69 -2.59 -17.65
C GLU A 229 -3.47 -1.87 -18.75
N ARG A 230 -2.86 -0.81 -19.30
CA ARG A 230 -3.29 -0.17 -20.54
C ARG A 230 -2.86 -0.97 -21.77
#